data_AF-A0A661FDG4-F1
#
_entry.id   AF-A0A661FDG4-F1
#
_cell.length_a   1.000
_cell.length_b   1.000
_cell.length_c   1.000
_cell.angle_alpha   90.00
_cell.angle_beta   90.00
_cell.angle_gamma   90.00
#
_symmetry.space_group_name_H-M   'P 1'
#
loop_
_entity.id
_entity.type
_entity.pdbx_description
1 polymer ?
#
loop_
_entity_poly.entity_id
_entity_poly.type
_entity_poly.pdbx_seq_one_letter_code
_entity_poly.pdbx_strand_id
1 'polypeptide(L)'
;MSEHNIFAGAFVDRTGHRREDPEWLATAIESPDARFVPIWGDKCLAAGEPFNAILLKRADVDAFLPQQETIFLGMFRQKPTFAIHIDRSAEAPFTDAGEFHDLRYLGSVVPADEANLIAHARALVLWHGMQKYCGVCGAQSRTESGGNTRICTNQECAIRTFPKVDPAIIVLVTRGDKCLLGRQTDWPEGRYSTIAGFVEPGESLEDAVRREVAEETNIEVAGVHYHSSQPWPFPSA
;
A
#
# COMPACT_ATOMS: atom_id res chain seq x y z
N MET A 1 17.37 -5.35 -17.09
CA MET A 1 16.09 -5.00 -16.44
C MET A 1 16.34 -5.18 -14.96
N SER A 2 16.24 -4.13 -14.15
CA SER A 2 16.35 -4.33 -12.70
C SER A 2 15.13 -5.15 -12.27
N GLU A 3 15.36 -6.39 -11.82
CA GLU A 3 14.32 -7.24 -11.26
C GLU A 3 13.88 -6.63 -9.92
N HIS A 4 12.86 -5.77 -9.98
CA HIS A 4 12.22 -5.26 -8.78
C HIS A 4 11.28 -6.32 -8.23
N ASN A 5 11.25 -6.48 -6.90
CA ASN A 5 10.19 -7.23 -6.25
C ASN A 5 8.83 -6.60 -6.61
N ILE A 6 7.78 -7.44 -6.67
CA ILE A 6 6.42 -6.98 -6.95
C ILE A 6 6.02 -5.90 -5.93
N PHE A 7 5.37 -4.83 -6.39
CA PHE A 7 5.03 -3.63 -5.61
C PHE A 7 6.21 -2.75 -5.17
N ALA A 8 7.46 -3.17 -5.37
CA ALA A 8 8.63 -2.32 -5.13
C ALA A 8 9.01 -1.52 -6.39
N GLY A 9 9.70 -0.40 -6.21
CA GLY A 9 10.20 0.43 -7.31
C GLY A 9 9.84 1.91 -7.17
N ALA A 10 10.66 2.77 -7.77
CA ALA A 10 10.48 4.22 -7.78
C ALA A 10 9.69 4.68 -9.02
N PHE A 11 8.52 4.09 -9.25
CA PHE A 11 7.68 4.38 -10.43
C PHE A 11 6.80 5.61 -10.28
N VAL A 12 6.51 5.99 -9.03
CA VAL A 12 5.77 7.20 -8.68
C VAL A 12 6.75 8.19 -8.07
N ASP A 13 6.95 9.32 -8.73
CA ASP A 13 7.62 10.46 -8.10
C ASP A 13 6.66 11.00 -7.03
N ARG A 14 7.02 10.79 -5.76
CA ARG A 14 6.18 11.19 -4.61
C ARG A 14 5.99 12.71 -4.51
N THR A 15 6.89 13.48 -5.13
CA THR A 15 6.89 14.94 -5.20
C THR A 15 6.52 15.57 -3.86
N GLY A 16 7.23 15.15 -2.79
CA GLY A 16 6.81 15.37 -1.40
C GLY A 16 6.55 16.83 -1.05
N HIS A 17 7.31 17.77 -1.61
CA HIS A 17 7.14 19.21 -1.37
C HIS A 17 5.80 19.75 -1.88
N ARG A 18 5.22 19.19 -2.95
CA ARG A 18 3.92 19.65 -3.49
C ARG A 18 2.72 19.18 -2.68
N ARG A 19 2.90 18.19 -1.80
CA ARG A 19 1.84 17.70 -0.91
C ARG A 19 1.37 18.78 0.05
N GLU A 20 2.24 19.72 0.40
CA GLU A 20 1.95 20.81 1.35
C GLU A 20 1.45 22.09 0.64
N ASP A 21 1.35 22.08 -0.69
CA ASP A 21 0.90 23.21 -1.50
C ASP A 21 -0.57 23.03 -1.91
N PRO A 22 -1.53 23.64 -1.17
CA PRO A 22 -2.95 23.48 -1.45
C PRO A 22 -3.38 24.12 -2.79
N GLU A 23 -2.72 25.20 -3.23
CA GLU A 23 -3.04 25.87 -4.49
C GLU A 23 -2.61 25.01 -5.67
N TRP A 24 -1.41 24.42 -5.58
CA TRP A 24 -0.96 23.46 -6.58
C TRP A 24 -1.86 22.23 -6.62
N LEU A 25 -2.23 21.65 -5.48
CA LEU A 25 -3.12 20.48 -5.43
C LEU A 25 -4.50 20.78 -6.04
N ALA A 26 -5.09 21.93 -5.73
CA ALA A 26 -6.36 22.38 -6.30
C ALA A 26 -6.27 22.58 -7.84
N THR A 27 -5.12 23.05 -8.32
CA THR A 27 -4.88 23.17 -9.77
C THR A 27 -4.64 21.81 -10.42
N ALA A 28 -3.86 20.95 -9.76
CA ALA A 28 -3.44 19.66 -10.28
C ALA A 28 -4.59 18.67 -10.39
N ILE A 29 -5.54 18.69 -9.44
CA ILE A 29 -6.71 17.81 -9.47
C ILE A 29 -7.66 18.16 -10.62
N GLU A 30 -7.78 19.44 -10.99
CA GLU A 30 -8.63 19.88 -12.11
C GLU A 30 -7.96 19.77 -13.49
N SER A 31 -6.69 19.35 -13.53
CA SER A 31 -5.97 19.19 -14.79
C SER A 31 -6.59 18.07 -15.66
N PRO A 32 -6.68 18.24 -17.00
CA PRO A 32 -7.07 17.15 -17.90
C PRO A 32 -6.06 15.97 -17.90
N ASP A 33 -4.83 16.22 -17.44
CA ASP A 33 -3.82 15.19 -17.25
C ASP A 33 -3.93 14.49 -15.90
N ALA A 34 -4.79 14.94 -14.99
CA ALA A 34 -5.04 14.25 -13.73
C ALA A 34 -5.51 12.82 -13.97
N ARG A 35 -4.98 11.89 -13.18
CA ARG A 35 -5.34 10.48 -13.19
C ARG A 35 -5.84 10.06 -11.82
N PHE A 36 -6.85 9.19 -11.80
CA PHE A 36 -7.50 8.75 -10.57
C PHE A 36 -7.46 7.23 -10.49
N VAL A 37 -7.00 6.72 -9.35
CA VAL A 37 -6.98 5.31 -8.99
C VAL A 37 -8.19 5.04 -8.08
N PRO A 38 -9.28 4.46 -8.59
CA PRO A 38 -10.42 4.12 -7.76
C PRO A 38 -10.13 2.88 -6.93
N ILE A 39 -10.42 2.97 -5.62
CA ILE A 39 -10.37 1.84 -4.70
C ILE A 39 -11.79 1.62 -4.17
N TRP A 40 -12.40 0.49 -4.51
CA TRP A 40 -13.73 0.11 -4.00
C TRP A 40 -13.58 -0.87 -2.83
N GLY A 41 -13.83 -0.38 -1.62
CA GLY A 41 -13.43 -1.05 -0.39
C GLY A 41 -11.92 -1.28 -0.35
N ASP A 42 -11.51 -2.48 -0.68
CA ASP A 42 -10.12 -2.93 -0.75
C ASP A 42 -9.69 -3.47 -2.12
N LYS A 43 -10.53 -3.30 -3.15
CA LYS A 43 -10.28 -3.79 -4.51
C LYS A 43 -9.83 -2.69 -5.45
N CYS A 44 -9.06 -3.05 -6.47
CA CYS A 44 -8.51 -2.13 -7.47
C CYS A 44 -9.13 -2.40 -8.85
N LEU A 45 -9.41 -1.34 -9.61
CA LEU A 45 -9.99 -1.42 -10.95
C LEU A 45 -8.93 -1.77 -12.00
N ALA A 46 -9.20 -2.81 -12.78
CA ALA A 46 -8.32 -3.25 -13.87
C ALA A 46 -9.13 -3.86 -15.03
N ALA A 47 -8.55 -3.89 -16.22
CA ALA A 47 -9.17 -4.50 -17.39
C ALA A 47 -8.13 -4.94 -18.44
N GLY A 48 -8.60 -5.63 -19.48
CA GLY A 48 -7.82 -5.96 -20.68
C GLY A 48 -7.06 -7.28 -20.60
N GLU A 49 -6.51 -7.68 -21.75
CA GLU A 49 -5.60 -8.82 -21.90
C GLU A 49 -4.41 -8.40 -22.80
N PRO A 50 -3.19 -8.20 -22.26
CA PRO A 50 -2.80 -8.36 -20.85
C PRO A 50 -3.51 -7.37 -19.93
N PHE A 51 -3.62 -7.73 -18.65
CA PHE A 51 -4.33 -6.94 -17.64
C PHE A 51 -3.58 -5.65 -17.31
N ASN A 52 -4.30 -4.53 -17.24
CA ASN A 52 -3.77 -3.22 -16.86
C ASN A 52 -4.62 -2.56 -15.78
N ALA A 53 -3.99 -1.77 -14.90
CA ALA A 53 -4.71 -0.92 -13.98
C ALA A 53 -5.42 0.21 -14.75
N ILE A 54 -6.69 0.45 -14.43
CA ILE A 54 -7.46 1.52 -15.06
C ILE A 54 -7.27 2.82 -14.28
N LEU A 55 -6.68 3.81 -14.95
CA LEU A 55 -6.50 5.16 -14.43
C LEU A 55 -7.55 6.08 -15.05
N LEU A 56 -8.54 6.45 -14.25
CA LEU A 56 -9.65 7.30 -14.66
C LEU A 56 -9.17 8.74 -14.91
N LYS A 57 -9.86 9.46 -15.79
CA LYS A 57 -9.65 10.90 -16.02
C LYS A 57 -10.56 11.71 -15.11
N ARG A 58 -10.31 13.02 -15.06
CA ARG A 58 -11.09 13.98 -14.26
C ARG A 58 -12.60 13.89 -14.50
N ALA A 59 -13.02 13.81 -15.77
CA ALA A 59 -14.43 13.74 -16.16
C ALA A 59 -15.13 12.45 -15.68
N ASP A 60 -14.38 11.34 -15.60
CA ASP A 60 -14.95 10.04 -15.20
C ASP A 60 -15.33 10.04 -13.71
N VAL A 61 -14.73 10.92 -12.91
CA VAL A 61 -14.89 10.98 -11.44
C VAL A 61 -15.62 12.23 -10.93
N ASP A 62 -16.21 13.02 -11.83
CA ASP A 62 -16.91 14.29 -11.50
C ASP A 62 -17.93 14.15 -10.37
N ALA A 63 -18.70 13.06 -10.37
CA ALA A 63 -19.72 12.80 -9.36
C ALA A 63 -19.15 12.46 -7.97
N PHE A 64 -17.89 11.98 -7.90
CA PHE A 64 -17.27 11.47 -6.68
C PHE A 64 -16.44 12.53 -5.94
N LEU A 65 -15.76 13.42 -6.67
CA LEU A 65 -14.83 14.38 -6.06
C LEU A 65 -15.48 15.32 -5.01
N PRO A 66 -16.70 15.86 -5.20
CA PRO A 66 -17.31 16.73 -4.22
C PRO A 66 -17.63 16.05 -2.88
N GLN A 67 -17.67 14.71 -2.87
CA GLN A 67 -18.20 13.91 -1.76
C GLN A 67 -17.10 13.20 -0.96
N GLN A 68 -15.84 13.24 -1.42
CA GLN A 68 -14.78 12.40 -0.88
C GLN A 68 -13.45 13.15 -0.76
N GLU A 69 -12.68 12.82 0.27
CA GLU A 69 -11.28 13.23 0.36
C GLU A 69 -10.49 12.53 -0.76
N THR A 70 -9.70 13.28 -1.51
CA THR A 70 -8.75 12.73 -2.49
C THR A 70 -7.36 12.65 -1.91
N ILE A 71 -6.62 11.62 -2.31
CA ILE A 71 -5.27 11.34 -1.81
C ILE A 71 -4.30 11.50 -2.97
N PHE A 72 -3.41 12.48 -2.91
CA PHE A 72 -2.36 12.68 -3.92
C PHE A 72 -1.25 11.61 -3.77
N LEU A 73 -1.12 10.77 -4.79
CA LEU A 73 -0.16 9.66 -4.81
C LEU A 73 1.23 10.10 -5.26
N GLY A 74 1.28 11.17 -6.06
CA GLY A 74 2.48 11.67 -6.72
C GLY A 74 2.29 11.85 -8.23
N MET A 75 3.39 11.97 -8.96
CA MET A 75 3.43 11.99 -10.41
C MET A 75 3.71 10.58 -10.93
N PHE A 76 2.73 9.95 -11.56
CA PHE A 76 2.89 8.67 -12.24
C PHE A 76 2.93 8.89 -13.75
N ARG A 77 3.97 8.40 -14.42
CA ARG A 77 4.22 8.66 -15.85
C ARG A 77 4.07 10.16 -16.21
N GLN A 78 4.63 11.02 -15.34
CA GLN A 78 4.58 12.49 -15.43
C GLN A 78 3.19 13.14 -15.27
N LYS A 79 2.20 12.41 -14.77
CA LYS A 79 0.83 12.91 -14.57
C LYS A 79 0.44 12.96 -13.10
N PRO A 80 -0.21 14.04 -12.63
CA PRO A 80 -0.64 14.12 -11.24
C PRO A 80 -1.69 13.04 -11.01
N THR A 81 -1.43 12.17 -10.04
CA THR A 81 -2.23 10.98 -9.81
C THR A 81 -2.78 10.98 -8.40
N PHE A 82 -4.07 10.70 -8.27
CA PHE A 82 -4.82 10.71 -7.02
C PHE A 82 -5.48 9.35 -6.80
N ALA A 83 -5.73 8.98 -5.55
CA ALA A 83 -6.64 7.89 -5.20
C ALA A 83 -7.98 8.46 -4.72
N ILE A 84 -9.05 7.70 -5.02
CA ILE A 84 -10.41 7.95 -4.52
C ILE A 84 -10.93 6.68 -3.85
N HIS A 85 -11.61 6.84 -2.71
CA HIS A 85 -12.12 5.74 -1.91
C HIS A 85 -13.62 5.59 -2.01
N ILE A 86 -14.06 4.48 -2.58
CA ILE A 86 -15.47 4.16 -2.78
C ILE A 86 -15.86 3.12 -1.74
N ASP A 87 -16.85 3.44 -0.92
CA ASP A 87 -17.29 2.56 0.16
C ASP A 87 -17.79 1.21 -0.41
N ARG A 88 -17.42 0.11 0.25
CA ARG A 88 -17.79 -1.24 -0.18
C ARG A 88 -19.30 -1.49 -0.12
N SER A 89 -20.04 -0.72 0.68
CA SER A 89 -21.50 -0.75 0.75
C SER A 89 -22.19 -0.15 -0.47
N ALA A 90 -21.49 0.69 -1.26
CA ALA A 90 -21.98 1.18 -2.53
C ALA A 90 -21.83 0.12 -3.63
N GLU A 91 -22.69 0.17 -4.65
CA GLU A 91 -22.52 -0.63 -5.86
C GLU A 91 -21.19 -0.27 -6.54
N ALA A 92 -20.51 -1.28 -7.10
CA ALA A 92 -19.23 -1.09 -7.77
C ALA A 92 -19.42 -0.17 -9.00
N PRO A 93 -18.77 1.01 -9.04
CA PRO A 93 -18.90 1.93 -10.17
C PRO A 93 -17.95 1.54 -11.31
N PHE A 94 -18.01 2.28 -12.43
CA PHE A 94 -17.07 2.14 -13.56
C PHE A 94 -17.03 0.75 -14.21
N THR A 95 -18.12 -0.01 -14.14
CA THR A 95 -18.24 -1.35 -14.75
C THR A 95 -18.01 -1.35 -16.25
N ASP A 96 -18.26 -0.22 -16.93
CA ASP A 96 -18.00 -0.05 -18.36
C ASP A 96 -16.49 0.12 -18.67
N ALA A 97 -15.68 0.47 -17.66
CA ALA A 97 -14.24 0.68 -17.80
C ALA A 97 -13.41 -0.55 -17.41
N GLY A 98 -13.91 -1.38 -16.49
CA GLY A 98 -13.22 -2.57 -16.02
C GLY A 98 -13.88 -3.24 -14.82
N GLU A 99 -13.15 -4.17 -14.20
CA GLU A 99 -13.61 -4.93 -13.05
C GLU A 99 -12.70 -4.69 -11.83
N PHE A 100 -13.28 -4.79 -10.63
CA PHE A 100 -12.56 -4.64 -9.37
C PHE A 100 -12.00 -5.98 -8.88
N HIS A 101 -10.68 -6.08 -8.78
CA HIS A 101 -9.98 -7.29 -8.36
C HIS A 101 -9.19 -7.10 -7.06
N ASP A 102 -8.83 -8.23 -6.43
CA ASP A 102 -7.93 -8.26 -5.29
C ASP A 102 -6.49 -7.90 -5.71
N LEU A 103 -5.80 -7.14 -4.84
CA LEU A 103 -4.45 -6.68 -5.13
C LEU A 103 -3.43 -7.84 -5.26
N ARG A 104 -3.59 -8.96 -4.55
CA ARG A 104 -2.69 -10.12 -4.69
C ARG A 104 -2.73 -10.68 -6.10
N TYR A 105 -3.93 -10.79 -6.66
CA TYR A 105 -4.10 -11.23 -8.05
C TYR A 105 -3.44 -10.22 -8.99
N LEU A 106 -3.79 -8.94 -8.85
CA LEU A 106 -3.29 -7.88 -9.75
C LEU A 106 -1.77 -7.76 -9.73
N GLY A 107 -1.12 -7.91 -8.57
CA GLY A 107 0.35 -7.92 -8.47
C GLY A 107 1.06 -8.94 -9.35
N SER A 108 0.36 -9.99 -9.79
CA SER A 108 0.92 -11.03 -10.69
C SER A 108 0.58 -10.85 -12.17
N VAL A 109 -0.43 -10.02 -12.49
CA VAL A 109 -0.96 -9.93 -13.87
C VAL A 109 -0.87 -8.54 -14.49
N VAL A 110 -0.69 -7.47 -13.70
CA VAL A 110 -0.48 -6.11 -14.23
C VAL A 110 1.02 -5.76 -14.28
N PRO A 111 1.43 -4.79 -15.13
CA PRO A 111 2.80 -4.29 -15.15
C PRO A 111 3.31 -3.81 -13.78
N ALA A 112 4.61 -3.98 -13.51
CA ALA A 112 5.19 -3.69 -12.20
C ALA A 112 5.00 -2.25 -11.71
N ASP A 113 5.01 -1.28 -12.62
CA ASP A 113 4.81 0.14 -12.32
C ASP A 113 3.36 0.43 -11.92
N GLU A 114 2.40 -0.20 -12.60
CA GLU A 114 0.97 -0.14 -12.28
C GLU A 114 0.67 -0.87 -10.97
N ALA A 115 1.26 -2.06 -10.75
CA ALA A 115 1.13 -2.81 -9.50
C ALA A 115 1.60 -1.99 -8.29
N ASN A 116 2.76 -1.33 -8.40
CA ASN A 116 3.28 -0.41 -7.37
C ASN A 116 2.32 0.75 -7.09
N LEU A 117 1.77 1.38 -8.14
CA LEU A 117 0.84 2.49 -8.01
C LEU A 117 -0.45 2.08 -7.28
N ILE A 118 -1.11 0.99 -7.71
CA ILE A 118 -2.37 0.55 -7.12
C ILE A 118 -2.18 0.02 -5.69
N ALA A 119 -1.04 -0.61 -5.41
CA ALA A 119 -0.66 -1.02 -4.06
C ALA A 119 -0.55 0.19 -3.14
N HIS A 120 0.13 1.25 -3.60
CA HIS A 120 0.25 2.49 -2.84
C HIS A 120 -1.09 3.19 -2.64
N ALA A 121 -1.93 3.27 -3.68
CA ALA A 121 -3.27 3.85 -3.60
C ALA A 121 -4.13 3.13 -2.56
N ARG A 122 -4.20 1.79 -2.64
CA ARG A 122 -4.95 0.95 -1.72
C ARG A 122 -4.47 1.11 -0.29
N ALA A 123 -3.15 1.07 -0.07
CA ALA A 123 -2.54 1.23 1.24
C ALA A 123 -2.99 2.54 1.93
N LEU A 124 -2.89 3.67 1.22
CA LEU A 124 -3.31 4.96 1.77
C LEU A 124 -4.83 5.04 2.00
N VAL A 125 -5.64 4.55 1.06
CA VAL A 125 -7.10 4.51 1.22
C VAL A 125 -7.52 3.72 2.47
N LEU A 126 -6.96 2.54 2.68
CA LEU A 126 -7.27 1.71 3.85
C LEU A 126 -6.80 2.37 5.15
N TRP A 127 -5.61 2.99 5.14
CA TRP A 127 -5.12 3.76 6.28
C TRP A 127 -6.06 4.92 6.64
N HIS A 128 -6.50 5.71 5.65
CA HIS A 128 -7.49 6.77 5.86
C HIS A 128 -8.80 6.24 6.47
N GLY A 129 -9.27 5.08 6.01
CA GLY A 129 -10.46 4.42 6.56
C GLY A 129 -10.33 4.09 8.06
N MET A 130 -9.14 3.68 8.50
CA MET A 130 -8.85 3.33 9.90
C MET A 130 -8.55 4.54 10.79
N GLN A 131 -8.12 5.66 10.21
CA GLN A 131 -7.63 6.84 10.95
C GLN A 131 -8.61 8.00 10.99
N LYS A 132 -9.93 7.76 10.85
CA LYS A 132 -10.97 8.82 10.89
C LYS A 132 -11.08 9.55 12.23
N TYR A 133 -10.64 8.91 13.32
CA TYR A 133 -10.64 9.46 14.66
C TYR A 133 -9.24 9.40 15.28
N CYS A 134 -8.95 10.34 16.17
CA CYS A 134 -7.69 10.45 16.88
C CYS A 134 -7.55 9.32 17.90
N GLY A 135 -6.49 8.52 17.80
CA GLY A 135 -6.18 7.46 18.76
C GLY A 135 -5.80 7.95 20.17
N VAL A 136 -5.56 9.25 20.36
CA VAL A 136 -5.22 9.85 21.67
C VAL A 136 -6.45 10.36 22.40
N CYS A 137 -7.32 11.13 21.72
CA CYS A 137 -8.43 11.84 22.37
C CYS A 137 -9.83 11.51 21.80
N GLY A 138 -9.92 10.63 20.79
CA GLY A 138 -11.19 10.22 20.17
C GLY A 138 -11.88 11.26 19.27
N ALA A 139 -11.35 12.49 19.18
CA ALA A 139 -11.89 13.52 18.28
C ALA A 139 -11.71 13.12 16.81
N GLN A 140 -12.50 13.70 15.90
CA GLN A 140 -12.30 13.48 14.47
C GLN A 140 -10.90 13.93 14.03
N SER A 141 -10.40 13.32 12.97
CA SER A 141 -9.20 13.78 12.28
C SER A 141 -9.58 14.27 10.88
N ARG A 142 -8.83 15.24 10.35
CA ARG A 142 -8.95 15.71 8.97
C ARG A 142 -7.66 15.44 8.21
N THR A 143 -7.77 15.30 6.89
CA THR A 143 -6.61 15.12 6.02
C THR A 143 -5.74 16.38 5.96
N GLU A 144 -4.42 16.19 5.85
CA GLU A 144 -3.42 17.20 5.51
C GLU A 144 -2.40 16.64 4.51
N SER A 145 -1.52 17.51 4.02
CA SER A 145 -0.41 17.16 3.11
C SER A 145 -0.84 16.26 1.94
N GLY A 146 -1.92 16.64 1.24
CA GLY A 146 -2.43 15.90 0.08
C GLY A 146 -2.85 14.46 0.38
N GLY A 147 -3.27 14.11 1.60
CA GLY A 147 -3.62 12.73 1.94
C GLY A 147 -2.47 11.89 2.49
N ASN A 148 -1.30 12.49 2.71
CA ASN A 148 -0.18 11.75 3.31
C ASN A 148 -0.10 11.90 4.84
N THR A 149 -0.97 12.72 5.43
CA THR A 149 -1.06 12.90 6.88
C THR A 149 -2.52 13.14 7.29
N ARG A 150 -2.83 12.90 8.56
CA ARG A 150 -4.07 13.36 9.19
C ARG A 150 -3.74 14.11 10.47
N ILE A 151 -4.54 15.10 10.81
CA ILE A 151 -4.40 15.89 12.04
C ILE A 151 -5.69 15.83 12.86
N CYS A 152 -5.55 15.66 14.17
CA CYS A 152 -6.67 15.75 15.11
C CYS A 152 -7.33 17.14 15.05
N THR A 153 -8.66 17.19 15.01
CA THR A 153 -9.41 18.47 14.96
C THR A 153 -9.54 19.15 16.33
N ASN A 154 -9.31 18.43 17.43
CA ASN A 154 -9.21 19.04 18.75
C ASN A 154 -7.89 19.83 18.85
N GLN A 155 -8.00 21.15 18.99
CA GLN A 155 -6.85 22.06 19.06
C GLN A 155 -5.93 21.82 20.26
N GLU A 156 -6.45 21.31 21.37
CA GLU A 156 -5.63 20.98 22.54
C GLU A 156 -4.77 19.72 22.31
N CYS A 157 -5.23 18.82 21.42
CA CYS A 157 -4.51 17.60 21.07
C CYS A 157 -3.60 17.80 19.85
N ALA A 158 -4.18 18.26 18.73
CA ALA A 158 -3.50 18.60 17.47
C ALA A 158 -2.48 17.55 16.95
N ILE A 159 -2.55 16.29 17.41
CA ILE A 159 -1.59 15.26 17.01
C ILE A 159 -1.73 14.95 15.53
N ARG A 160 -0.57 14.85 14.87
CA ARG A 160 -0.46 14.44 13.48
C ARG A 160 -0.13 12.95 13.41
N THR A 161 -0.83 12.24 12.55
CA THR A 161 -0.58 10.82 12.26
C THR A 161 -0.14 10.64 10.81
N PHE A 162 0.63 9.59 10.58
CA PHE A 162 1.22 9.24 9.29
C PHE A 162 0.79 7.82 8.92
N PRO A 163 0.79 7.47 7.61
CA PRO A 163 0.65 6.09 7.15
C PRO A 163 1.58 5.17 7.93
N LYS A 164 1.00 4.11 8.52
CA LYS A 164 1.74 3.12 9.29
C LYS A 164 2.30 2.06 8.33
N VAL A 165 3.55 1.70 8.52
CA VAL A 165 4.18 0.53 7.89
C VAL A 165 4.62 -0.38 9.02
N ASP A 166 4.25 -1.66 8.94
CA ASP A 166 4.62 -2.68 9.92
C ASP A 166 5.80 -3.49 9.36
N PRO A 167 7.05 -3.30 9.85
CA PRO A 167 8.20 -4.02 9.32
C PRO A 167 8.11 -5.51 9.64
N ALA A 168 8.41 -6.34 8.66
CA ALA A 168 8.47 -7.79 8.80
C ALA A 168 9.70 -8.34 8.08
N ILE A 169 10.27 -9.41 8.63
CA ILE A 169 11.33 -10.19 7.99
C ILE A 169 10.72 -11.40 7.29
N ILE A 170 11.41 -11.86 6.25
CA ILE A 170 11.19 -13.17 5.64
C ILE A 170 12.57 -13.71 5.24
N VAL A 171 12.90 -14.93 5.68
CA VAL A 171 14.28 -15.43 5.64
C VAL A 171 14.39 -16.86 5.12
N LEU A 172 15.25 -17.06 4.12
CA LEU A 172 15.68 -18.37 3.67
C LEU A 172 16.91 -18.82 4.49
N VAL A 173 16.69 -19.69 5.47
CA VAL A 173 17.79 -20.26 6.27
C VAL A 173 18.40 -21.44 5.51
N THR A 174 19.72 -21.45 5.36
CA THR A 174 20.46 -22.46 4.58
C THR A 174 21.52 -23.18 5.40
N ARG A 175 21.80 -24.44 5.03
CA ARG A 175 22.91 -25.25 5.56
C ARG A 175 23.47 -26.12 4.43
N GLY A 176 24.59 -25.70 3.85
CA GLY A 176 25.16 -26.38 2.69
C GLY A 176 24.22 -26.32 1.49
N ASP A 177 23.79 -27.49 1.02
CA ASP A 177 22.85 -27.67 -0.09
C ASP A 177 21.37 -27.74 0.35
N LYS A 178 21.09 -27.58 1.66
CA LYS A 178 19.74 -27.67 2.24
C LYS A 178 19.24 -26.30 2.67
N CYS A 179 17.91 -26.16 2.68
CA CYS A 179 17.24 -25.02 3.30
C CYS A 179 16.16 -25.49 4.28
N LEU A 180 15.81 -24.59 5.19
CA LEU A 180 14.71 -24.76 6.14
C LEU A 180 13.44 -24.16 5.54
N LEU A 181 12.37 -24.94 5.55
CA LEU A 181 11.04 -24.48 5.19
C LEU A 181 10.04 -24.88 6.27
N GLY A 182 9.11 -23.97 6.58
CA GLY A 182 8.00 -24.19 7.48
C GLY A 182 6.67 -24.35 6.73
N ARG A 183 5.66 -24.86 7.41
CA ARG A 183 4.27 -24.81 6.98
C ARG A 183 3.34 -24.65 8.18
N GLN A 184 2.24 -23.93 7.99
CA GLN A 184 1.15 -23.91 8.96
C GLN A 184 0.20 -25.08 8.72
N THR A 185 -0.51 -25.51 9.76
CA THR A 185 -1.45 -26.64 9.72
C THR A 185 -2.52 -26.45 8.65
N ASP A 186 -3.03 -25.22 8.50
CA ASP A 186 -4.15 -24.88 7.60
C ASP A 186 -3.73 -24.68 6.14
N TRP A 187 -2.44 -24.79 5.82
CA TRP A 187 -1.97 -24.60 4.44
C TRP A 187 -2.22 -25.85 3.58
N PRO A 188 -2.48 -25.69 2.27
CA PRO A 188 -2.61 -26.79 1.33
C PRO A 188 -1.45 -27.80 1.45
N GLU A 189 -1.73 -29.06 1.18
CA GLU A 189 -0.73 -30.13 1.20
C GLU A 189 0.42 -29.81 0.22
N GLY A 190 1.65 -30.10 0.63
CA GLY A 190 2.84 -29.82 -0.17
C GLY A 190 3.25 -28.34 -0.23
N ARG A 191 2.47 -27.41 0.35
CA ARG A 191 2.86 -26.00 0.45
C ARG A 191 3.77 -25.78 1.66
N TYR A 192 4.94 -25.22 1.37
CA TYR A 192 5.95 -24.79 2.33
C TYR A 192 6.41 -23.37 2.00
N SER A 193 6.90 -22.65 3.01
CA SER A 193 7.45 -21.30 2.86
C SER A 193 8.68 -21.14 3.75
N THR A 194 9.45 -20.09 3.48
CA THR A 194 10.45 -19.56 4.42
C THR A 194 9.80 -19.03 5.69
N ILE A 195 10.60 -18.89 6.75
CA ILE A 195 10.20 -18.31 8.03
C ILE A 195 10.02 -16.80 7.87
N ALA A 196 8.99 -16.23 8.50
CA ALA A 196 8.67 -14.81 8.43
C ALA A 196 8.04 -14.36 9.74
N GLY A 197 8.25 -13.10 10.12
CA GLY A 197 7.71 -12.56 11.36
C GLY A 197 7.85 -11.05 11.46
N PHE A 198 7.15 -10.46 12.42
CA PHE A 198 7.16 -9.01 12.63
C PHE A 198 8.42 -8.59 13.39
N VAL A 199 8.92 -7.40 13.08
CA VAL A 199 10.02 -6.79 13.83
C VAL A 199 9.44 -6.10 15.07
N GLU A 200 10.02 -6.36 16.23
CA GLU A 200 9.56 -5.76 17.48
C GLU A 200 10.16 -4.36 17.73
N PRO A 201 9.50 -3.50 18.54
CA PRO A 201 10.07 -2.21 18.92
C PRO A 201 11.43 -2.35 19.61
N GLY A 202 12.44 -1.69 19.05
CA GLY A 202 13.82 -1.76 19.57
C GLY A 202 14.65 -2.91 19.00
N GLU A 203 14.09 -3.68 18.08
CA GLU A 203 14.75 -4.82 17.43
C GLU A 203 15.35 -4.42 16.07
N SER A 204 16.54 -4.96 15.75
CA SER A 204 17.09 -4.87 14.38
C SER A 204 16.45 -5.92 13.47
N LEU A 205 16.56 -5.77 12.14
CA LEU A 205 16.04 -6.79 11.21
C LEU A 205 16.78 -8.12 11.42
N GLU A 206 18.08 -8.07 11.71
CA GLU A 206 18.91 -9.24 11.94
C GLU A 206 18.54 -9.95 13.25
N ASP A 207 18.20 -9.21 14.30
CA ASP A 207 17.75 -9.79 15.57
C ASP A 207 16.35 -10.41 15.43
N ALA A 208 15.44 -9.75 14.70
CA ALA A 208 14.13 -10.32 14.37
C ALA A 208 14.28 -11.66 13.62
N VAL A 209 15.19 -11.74 12.64
CA VAL A 209 15.51 -13.00 11.95
C VAL A 209 15.95 -14.08 12.94
N ARG A 210 16.83 -13.76 13.89
CA ARG A 210 17.33 -14.75 14.87
C ARG A 210 16.22 -15.21 15.80
N ARG A 211 15.41 -14.28 16.32
CA ARG A 211 14.30 -14.57 17.24
C ARG A 211 13.25 -15.44 16.55
N GLU A 212 12.71 -14.99 15.42
CA GLU A 212 11.62 -15.69 14.71
C GLU A 212 12.02 -17.11 14.29
N VAL A 213 13.25 -17.30 13.78
CA VAL A 213 13.73 -18.64 13.42
C VAL A 213 13.87 -19.54 14.65
N ALA A 214 14.39 -19.01 15.77
CA ALA A 214 14.54 -19.77 17.00
C ALA A 214 13.18 -20.16 17.59
N GLU A 215 12.21 -19.23 17.64
CA GLU A 215 10.86 -19.46 18.18
C GLU A 215 10.08 -20.50 17.38
N GLU A 216 10.09 -20.40 16.04
CA GLU A 216 9.30 -21.30 15.20
C GLU A 216 9.93 -22.68 14.98
N THR A 217 11.26 -22.77 15.04
CA THR A 217 11.98 -23.97 14.57
C THR A 217 13.02 -24.54 15.53
N ASN A 218 13.30 -23.85 16.64
CA ASN A 218 14.37 -24.18 17.59
C ASN A 218 15.77 -24.26 16.93
N ILE A 219 16.00 -23.49 15.86
CA ILE A 219 17.29 -23.42 15.17
C ILE A 219 17.95 -22.07 15.45
N GLU A 220 19.24 -22.10 15.76
CA GLU A 220 20.06 -20.90 15.91
C GLU A 220 20.69 -20.49 14.57
N VAL A 221 20.62 -19.20 14.24
CA VAL A 221 21.18 -18.61 13.01
C VAL A 221 22.44 -17.81 13.32
N ALA A 222 23.54 -18.11 12.61
CA ALA A 222 24.82 -17.41 12.80
C ALA A 222 24.88 -16.07 12.02
N GLY A 223 24.91 -16.14 10.70
CA GLY A 223 25.03 -14.98 9.80
C GLY A 223 23.69 -14.60 9.17
N VAL A 224 23.42 -13.29 9.10
CA VAL A 224 22.24 -12.73 8.42
C VAL A 224 22.71 -11.80 7.32
N HIS A 225 22.19 -12.00 6.11
CA HIS A 225 22.51 -11.19 4.94
C HIS A 225 21.22 -10.67 4.33
N TYR A 226 21.07 -9.35 4.27
CA TYR A 226 19.95 -8.72 3.61
C TYR A 226 20.04 -8.93 2.09
N HIS A 227 18.93 -9.34 1.48
CA HIS A 227 18.80 -9.50 0.03
C HIS A 227 18.08 -8.31 -0.61
N SER A 228 16.84 -8.07 -0.20
CA SER A 228 15.96 -7.07 -0.81
C SER A 228 14.77 -6.76 0.10
N SER A 229 14.02 -5.70 -0.21
CA SER A 229 12.76 -5.35 0.44
C SER A 229 11.60 -5.38 -0.55
N GLN A 230 10.41 -5.62 -0.02
CA GLN A 230 9.18 -5.66 -0.80
C GLN A 230 8.04 -5.09 0.04
N PRO A 231 7.30 -4.08 -0.46
CA PRO A 231 6.04 -3.70 0.17
C PRO A 231 5.05 -4.86 0.12
N TRP A 232 4.42 -5.15 1.26
CA TRP A 232 3.45 -6.23 1.37
C TRP A 232 2.13 -5.73 1.95
N PRO A 233 1.27 -5.09 1.14
CA PRO A 233 0.09 -4.36 1.61
C PRO A 233 -1.07 -5.28 2.00
N PHE A 234 -0.85 -6.26 2.88
CA PHE A 234 -1.84 -7.24 3.33
C PHE A 234 -1.69 -7.55 4.83
N PRO A 235 -2.66 -7.20 5.71
CA PRO A 235 -3.89 -6.45 5.46
C PRO A 235 -3.70 -4.92 5.48
N SER A 236 -2.65 -4.42 6.12
CA SER A 236 -2.34 -3.00 6.30
C SER A 236 -1.47 -2.43 5.17
N ALA A 237 -1.31 -1.11 5.20
CA ALA A 237 -0.50 -0.30 4.27
C ALA A 237 0.99 -0.66 4.28
#